data_AF-A0A146K128-F1
#
_entry.id   AF-A0A146K128-F1
#
_cell.length_a   1.000
_cell.length_b   1.000
_cell.length_c   1.000
_cell.angle_alpha   90.00
_cell.angle_beta   90.00
_cell.angle_gamma   90.00
#
_symmetry.space_group_name_H-M   'P 1'
#
loop_
_entity.id
_entity.type
_entity.pdbx_description
1 polymer ?
#
loop_
_entity_poly.entity_id
_entity_poly.type
_entity_poly.pdbx_seq_one_letter_code
_entity_poly.pdbx_strand_id
1 'polypeptide(L)'
;VCFNQLQQILPFSFMRFAYGPEGQKKDESKAEFPVALDLTFLDYFNVQEVPDFQILANLMRVVLQPWEWFEVGHNGIIPKKGFNTANYLKNEEFVLHLQKYYCKDNMELVPFFEAGTTLIPMFREKPAKFYQISSVICHQGGINSGHYFTLLAEAELQGRQLIRCDGTSICTLQSHQTYFDAIQGKSDPDMTD
;
A
#
# COMPACT_ATOMS: atom_id res chain seq x y z
N VAL A 1 14.08 -15.32 1.55
CA VAL A 1 12.75 -15.80 1.11
C VAL A 1 12.66 -15.48 -0.36
N CYS A 2 12.52 -16.47 -1.24
CA CYS A 2 12.39 -16.27 -2.68
C CYS A 2 10.90 -16.35 -3.03
N PHE A 3 10.29 -15.28 -3.54
CA PHE A 3 8.89 -15.25 -3.92
C PHE A 3 8.71 -15.83 -5.33
N ASN A 4 9.08 -17.11 -5.48
CA ASN A 4 9.14 -17.80 -6.78
C ASN A 4 7.80 -17.85 -7.51
N GLN A 5 6.67 -17.71 -6.80
CA GLN A 5 5.34 -17.62 -7.37
C GLN A 5 4.43 -16.78 -6.48
N LEU A 6 4.18 -15.53 -6.89
CA LEU A 6 3.21 -14.67 -6.23
C LEU A 6 1.80 -15.06 -6.69
N GLN A 7 0.88 -15.19 -5.74
CA GLN A 7 -0.53 -15.49 -6.01
C GLN A 7 -1.24 -14.25 -6.57
N GLN A 8 -2.35 -14.43 -7.28
CA GLN A 8 -3.16 -13.31 -7.76
C GLN A 8 -3.72 -12.45 -6.62
N ILE A 9 -3.94 -13.05 -5.45
CA ILE A 9 -4.38 -12.39 -4.22
C ILE A 9 -3.32 -12.65 -3.15
N LEU A 10 -2.82 -11.58 -2.54
CA LEU A 10 -1.83 -11.64 -1.47
C LEU A 10 -2.45 -11.20 -0.14
N PRO A 11 -2.66 -12.13 0.82
CA PRO A 11 -3.10 -11.75 2.15
C PRO A 11 -1.93 -11.15 2.94
N PHE A 12 -2.14 -9.96 3.50
CA PHE A 12 -1.24 -9.35 4.46
C PHE A 12 -1.92 -9.30 5.83
N SER A 13 -1.19 -9.64 6.89
CA SER A 13 -1.71 -9.64 8.25
C SER A 13 -0.87 -8.76 9.15
N PHE A 14 -1.51 -7.83 9.85
CA PHE A 14 -0.90 -7.09 10.94
C PHE A 14 -0.97 -7.94 12.21
N MET A 15 0.19 -8.35 12.72
CA MET A 15 0.32 -9.07 13.98
C MET A 15 0.05 -8.10 15.15
N ARG A 16 -1.22 -7.83 15.45
CA ARG A 16 -1.63 -6.90 16.51
C ARG A 16 -1.87 -7.57 17.86
N PHE A 17 -2.18 -8.85 17.89
CA PHE A 17 -2.48 -9.56 19.12
C PHE A 17 -1.28 -10.37 19.56
N ALA A 18 -0.89 -10.22 20.82
CA ALA A 18 0.24 -10.91 21.40
C ALA A 18 -0.13 -11.46 22.79
N TYR A 19 0.50 -12.57 23.17
CA TYR A 19 0.40 -13.15 24.50
C TYR A 19 1.73 -12.92 25.23
N GLY A 20 1.68 -12.33 26.41
CA GLY A 20 2.85 -12.07 27.25
C GLY A 20 2.62 -12.41 28.72
N PRO A 21 3.61 -12.14 29.60
CA PRO A 21 3.53 -12.44 31.04
C PRO A 21 2.33 -11.78 31.74
N GLU A 22 1.88 -10.63 31.22
CA GLU A 22 0.72 -9.89 31.72
C GLU A 22 -0.59 -10.29 31.03
N GLY A 23 -0.58 -11.39 30.26
CA GLY A 23 -1.71 -11.91 29.51
C GLY A 23 -1.77 -11.41 28.07
N GLN A 24 -2.99 -11.42 27.54
CA GLN A 24 -3.32 -11.07 26.17
C GLN A 24 -3.34 -9.54 25.98
N LYS A 25 -2.61 -9.03 24.98
CA LYS A 25 -2.57 -7.61 24.63
C LYS A 25 -2.81 -7.40 23.13
N LYS A 26 -3.45 -6.27 22.81
CA LYS A 26 -3.56 -5.74 21.45
C LYS A 26 -2.63 -4.53 21.33
N ASP A 27 -1.78 -4.51 20.31
CA ASP A 27 -1.04 -3.34 19.90
C ASP A 27 -1.98 -2.37 19.16
N GLU A 28 -2.21 -1.22 19.77
CA GLU A 28 -3.08 -0.15 19.25
C GLU A 28 -2.29 0.95 18.51
N SER A 29 -0.97 0.78 18.33
CA SER A 29 -0.16 1.74 17.61
C SER A 29 -0.66 1.94 16.17
N LYS A 30 -0.62 3.19 15.68
CA LYS A 30 -0.94 3.46 14.28
C LYS A 30 0.07 2.72 13.39
N ALA A 31 -0.42 1.91 12.46
CA ALA A 31 0.39 1.35 11.38
C ALA A 31 -0.11 1.92 10.06
N GLU A 32 0.82 2.46 9.28
CA GLU A 32 0.55 2.88 7.91
C GLU A 32 0.82 1.69 6.99
N PHE A 33 -0.02 1.54 5.97
CA PHE A 33 0.10 0.45 5.02
C PHE A 33 -0.10 0.95 3.60
N PRO A 34 0.60 0.33 2.64
CA PRO A 34 0.56 0.73 1.25
C PRO A 34 -0.78 0.35 0.60
N VAL A 35 -1.39 1.26 -0.15
CA VAL A 35 -2.61 1.00 -0.94
C VAL A 35 -2.31 0.32 -2.28
N ALA A 36 -1.07 0.45 -2.75
CA ALA A 36 -0.56 -0.19 -3.95
C ALA A 36 0.93 -0.54 -3.78
N LEU A 37 1.36 -1.62 -4.44
CA LEU A 37 2.70 -2.19 -4.36
C LEU A 37 3.12 -2.82 -5.68
N ASP A 38 4.37 -2.59 -6.08
CA ASP A 38 5.04 -3.36 -7.13
C ASP A 38 6.04 -4.32 -6.50
N LEU A 39 5.74 -5.62 -6.58
CA LEU A 39 6.57 -6.66 -5.99
C LEU A 39 7.61 -7.22 -6.97
N THR A 40 7.74 -6.62 -8.16
CA THR A 40 8.65 -7.10 -9.21
C THR A 40 10.08 -7.26 -8.70
N PHE A 41 10.53 -6.29 -7.91
CA PHE A 41 11.90 -6.24 -7.43
C PHE A 41 12.12 -6.85 -6.06
N LEU A 42 11.09 -7.42 -5.43
CA LEU A 42 11.20 -7.93 -4.06
C LEU A 42 12.29 -9.02 -3.94
N ASP A 43 12.45 -9.85 -4.98
CA ASP A 43 13.42 -10.93 -5.04
C ASP A 43 14.88 -10.45 -5.21
N TYR A 44 15.09 -9.19 -5.62
CA TYR A 44 16.43 -8.62 -5.83
C TYR A 44 17.06 -8.10 -4.53
N PHE A 45 16.29 -8.03 -3.45
CA PHE A 45 16.80 -7.57 -2.17
C PHE A 45 17.17 -8.76 -1.29
N ASN A 46 18.48 -9.05 -1.22
CA ASN A 46 18.97 -9.91 -0.17
C ASN A 46 18.94 -9.14 1.16
N VAL A 47 17.87 -9.34 1.92
CA VAL A 47 17.68 -8.76 3.26
C VAL A 47 18.89 -9.02 4.18
N GLN A 48 19.63 -10.11 3.98
CA GLN A 48 20.80 -10.46 4.80
C GLN A 48 22.04 -9.60 4.50
N GLU A 49 22.07 -8.92 3.34
CA GLU A 49 23.20 -8.10 2.90
C GLU A 49 23.04 -6.62 3.27
N VAL A 50 21.90 -6.23 3.84
CA VAL A 50 21.67 -4.85 4.29
C VAL A 50 21.94 -4.77 5.80
N PRO A 51 23.05 -4.14 6.22
CA PRO A 51 23.50 -4.16 7.62
C PRO A 51 22.62 -3.30 8.56
N ASP A 52 21.77 -2.44 8.01
CA ASP A 52 20.95 -1.49 8.75
C ASP A 52 19.47 -1.60 8.35
N PHE A 53 18.60 -1.84 9.33
CA PHE A 53 17.16 -1.99 9.16
C PHE A 53 16.48 -0.73 8.60
N GLN A 54 16.96 0.46 8.95
CA GLN A 54 16.44 1.72 8.43
C GLN A 54 16.75 1.90 6.94
N ILE A 55 17.95 1.48 6.53
CA ILE A 55 18.33 1.46 5.12
C ILE A 55 17.46 0.46 4.37
N LEU A 56 17.24 -0.73 4.93
CA LEU A 56 16.33 -1.74 4.38
C LEU A 56 14.88 -1.24 4.26
N ALA A 57 14.38 -0.53 5.27
CA ALA A 57 13.02 0.01 5.23
C ALA A 57 12.88 1.06 4.11
N ASN A 58 13.86 1.95 3.96
CA ASN A 58 13.86 2.95 2.88
C ASN A 58 14.00 2.30 1.50
N LEU A 59 14.88 1.30 1.39
CA LEU A 59 15.06 0.45 0.21
C LEU A 59 13.72 -0.14 -0.25
N MET A 60 13.03 -0.83 0.67
CA MET A 60 11.74 -1.45 0.38
C MET A 60 10.71 -0.41 -0.09
N ARG A 61 10.67 0.78 0.51
CA ARG A 61 9.74 1.84 0.07
C ARG A 61 9.98 2.31 -1.36
N VAL A 62 11.25 2.46 -1.77
CA VAL A 62 11.60 2.91 -3.12
C VAL A 62 11.20 1.88 -4.17
N VAL A 63 11.44 0.59 -3.89
CA VAL A 63 11.28 -0.47 -4.89
C VAL A 63 9.84 -0.96 -4.99
N LEU A 64 9.12 -0.89 -3.87
CA LEU A 64 7.70 -1.25 -3.81
C LEU A 64 6.79 -0.15 -4.33
N GLN A 65 7.22 1.12 -4.26
CA GLN A 65 6.42 2.28 -4.68
C GLN A 65 7.24 3.27 -5.52
N PRO A 66 7.86 2.84 -6.63
CA PRO A 66 8.82 3.67 -7.37
C PRO A 66 8.23 5.00 -7.88
N TRP A 67 6.93 5.06 -8.15
CA TRP A 67 6.26 6.27 -8.62
C TRP A 67 6.30 7.43 -7.61
N GLU A 68 6.43 7.14 -6.31
CA GLU A 68 6.59 8.15 -5.26
C GLU A 68 8.00 8.78 -5.25
N TRP A 69 8.98 8.09 -5.85
CA TRP A 69 10.41 8.41 -5.72
C TRP A 69 11.08 8.82 -7.02
N PHE A 70 10.48 8.51 -8.18
CA PHE A 70 11.04 8.80 -9.49
C PHE A 70 10.06 9.49 -10.44
N GLU A 71 10.58 10.37 -11.28
CA GLU A 71 9.96 10.82 -12.53
C GLU A 71 10.67 10.16 -13.69
N VAL A 72 9.91 9.49 -14.56
CA VAL A 72 10.46 8.90 -15.78
C VAL A 72 9.95 9.73 -16.96
N GLY A 73 10.83 10.55 -17.51
CA GLY A 73 10.56 11.40 -18.66
C GLY A 73 11.37 10.97 -19.89
N HIS A 74 11.19 11.68 -21.01
CA HIS A 74 11.97 11.44 -22.23
C HIS A 74 13.49 11.59 -22.03
N ASN A 75 13.91 12.41 -21.07
CA ASN A 75 15.32 12.69 -20.76
C ASN A 75 15.91 11.74 -19.70
N GLY A 76 15.17 10.70 -19.30
CA GLY A 76 15.62 9.70 -18.34
C GLY A 76 14.86 9.71 -17.01
N ILE A 77 15.46 9.05 -16.02
CA ILE A 77 14.87 8.84 -14.68
C ILE A 77 15.44 9.89 -13.71
N ILE A 78 14.55 10.67 -13.09
CA ILE A 78 14.89 11.78 -12.19
C ILE A 78 14.35 11.45 -10.78
N PRO A 79 15.19 11.42 -9.73
CA PRO A 79 14.74 11.21 -8.36
C PRO A 79 13.95 12.40 -7.79
N LYS A 80 12.83 12.14 -7.08
CA LYS A 80 11.90 13.17 -6.56
C LYS A 80 12.26 13.75 -5.17
N LYS A 81 12.90 12.99 -4.26
CA LYS A 81 13.10 13.40 -2.84
C LYS A 81 14.31 12.76 -2.16
N GLY A 82 15.03 13.55 -1.34
CA GLY A 82 15.68 13.24 -0.04
C GLY A 82 16.50 11.96 0.22
N PHE A 83 16.63 11.05 -0.74
CA PHE A 83 17.28 9.75 -0.59
C PHE A 83 18.21 9.52 -1.77
N ASN A 84 19.40 8.97 -1.53
CA ASN A 84 20.35 8.68 -2.60
C ASN A 84 19.90 7.43 -3.36
N THR A 85 19.26 7.64 -4.51
CA THR A 85 18.77 6.57 -5.37
C THR A 85 19.78 6.13 -6.44
N ALA A 86 20.98 6.72 -6.48
CA ALA A 86 21.96 6.49 -7.54
C ALA A 86 22.42 5.02 -7.62
N ASN A 87 22.39 4.27 -6.52
CA ASN A 87 22.76 2.85 -6.52
C ASN A 87 21.69 1.95 -7.18
N TYR A 88 20.42 2.35 -7.21
CA TYR A 88 19.35 1.58 -7.87
C TYR A 88 19.33 1.79 -9.37
N LEU A 89 19.63 3.01 -9.80
CA LEU A 89 19.71 3.35 -11.23
C LEU A 89 20.90 2.66 -11.93
N LYS A 90 21.80 1.99 -11.19
CA LYS A 90 22.84 1.12 -11.74
C LYS A 90 22.33 -0.29 -12.07
N ASN A 91 21.19 -0.70 -11.51
CA ASN A 91 20.57 -1.97 -11.84
C ASN A 91 19.78 -1.81 -13.15
N GLU A 92 20.26 -2.46 -14.21
CA GLU A 92 19.69 -2.34 -15.56
C GLU A 92 18.23 -2.82 -15.61
N GLU A 93 17.91 -3.93 -14.95
CA GLU A 93 16.55 -4.48 -14.93
C GLU A 93 15.57 -3.54 -14.20
N PHE A 94 16.03 -2.91 -13.11
CA PHE A 94 15.27 -1.88 -12.40
C PHE A 94 14.96 -0.70 -13.32
N VAL A 95 15.98 -0.16 -14.00
CA VAL A 95 15.83 0.96 -14.94
C VAL A 95 14.89 0.62 -16.09
N LEU A 96 15.04 -0.56 -16.71
CA LEU A 96 14.21 -1.01 -17.82
C LEU A 96 12.74 -1.14 -17.40
N HIS A 97 12.46 -1.65 -16.20
CA HIS A 97 11.09 -1.72 -15.68
C HIS A 97 10.49 -0.35 -15.41
N LEU A 98 11.27 0.56 -14.83
CA LEU A 98 10.83 1.95 -14.64
C LEU A 98 10.49 2.63 -15.98
N GLN A 99 11.32 2.44 -16.99
CA GLN A 99 11.09 2.98 -18.34
C GLN A 99 9.87 2.35 -19.01
N LYS A 100 9.67 1.04 -18.86
CA LYS A 100 8.54 0.33 -19.45
C LYS A 100 7.21 0.76 -18.82
N TYR A 101 7.10 0.81 -17.50
CA TYR A 101 5.80 0.94 -16.84
C TYR A 101 5.53 2.32 -16.23
N TYR A 102 6.56 3.05 -15.80
CA TYR A 102 6.40 4.26 -14.98
C TYR A 102 6.70 5.57 -15.72
N CYS A 103 6.86 5.52 -17.05
CA CYS A 103 6.93 6.72 -17.88
C CYS A 103 5.54 7.33 -18.09
N LYS A 104 5.48 8.65 -18.34
CA LYS A 104 4.22 9.39 -18.54
C LYS A 104 3.34 8.83 -19.65
N ASP A 105 3.95 8.17 -20.65
CA ASP A 105 3.22 7.58 -21.76
C ASP A 105 2.58 6.23 -21.41
N ASN A 106 3.02 5.55 -20.34
CA ASN A 106 2.52 4.22 -19.97
C ASN A 106 1.76 4.19 -18.64
N MET A 107 1.82 5.29 -17.89
CA MET A 107 1.16 5.41 -16.59
C MET A 107 0.70 6.84 -16.33
N GLU A 108 -0.48 6.96 -15.73
CA GLU A 108 -0.95 8.20 -15.08
C GLU A 108 -1.02 8.01 -13.56
N LEU A 109 -0.81 9.08 -12.81
CA LEU A 109 -1.01 9.09 -11.37
C LEU A 109 -2.40 9.63 -11.07
N VAL A 110 -3.22 8.83 -10.40
CA VAL A 110 -4.58 9.21 -10.01
C VAL A 110 -4.71 9.23 -8.50
N PRO A 111 -5.57 10.09 -7.93
CA PRO A 111 -5.91 10.00 -6.51
C PRO A 111 -6.51 8.63 -6.17
N PHE A 112 -6.03 8.01 -5.07
CA PHE A 112 -6.65 6.80 -4.53
C PHE A 112 -8.06 7.06 -3.99
N PHE A 113 -8.35 8.30 -3.58
CA PHE A 113 -9.69 8.82 -3.28
C PHE A 113 -9.80 10.20 -3.90
N GLU A 114 -11.00 10.63 -4.31
CA GLU A 114 -11.21 11.95 -4.96
C GLU A 114 -10.67 13.13 -4.12
N ALA A 115 -10.77 13.06 -2.79
CA ALA A 115 -10.25 14.06 -1.85
C ALA A 115 -8.89 13.70 -1.22
N GLY A 116 -8.21 12.66 -1.71
CA GLY A 116 -6.96 12.15 -1.12
C GLY A 116 -5.69 12.73 -1.73
N THR A 117 -4.61 12.78 -0.93
CA THR A 117 -3.27 13.16 -1.39
C THR A 117 -2.44 11.96 -1.85
N THR A 118 -2.83 10.74 -1.47
CA THR A 118 -2.17 9.51 -1.93
C THR A 118 -2.51 9.27 -3.40
N LEU A 119 -1.47 9.24 -4.23
CA LEU A 119 -1.58 8.92 -5.65
C LEU A 119 -1.22 7.44 -5.88
N ILE A 120 -1.93 6.82 -6.80
CA ILE A 120 -1.65 5.46 -7.26
C ILE A 120 -1.44 5.45 -8.78
N PRO A 121 -0.59 4.56 -9.30
CA PRO A 121 -0.37 4.44 -10.72
C PRO A 121 -1.53 3.69 -11.38
N MET A 122 -2.04 4.26 -12.47
CA MET A 122 -2.91 3.60 -13.43
C MET A 122 -2.12 3.33 -14.70
N PHE A 123 -2.01 2.06 -15.06
CA PHE A 123 -1.16 1.63 -16.16
C PHE A 123 -1.98 1.33 -17.42
N ARG A 124 -1.40 1.65 -18.59
CA ARG A 124 -1.90 1.14 -19.87
C ARG A 124 -1.65 -0.36 -20.00
N GLU A 125 -0.46 -0.81 -19.60
CA GLU A 125 -0.08 -2.21 -19.45
C GLU A 125 0.38 -2.42 -18.00
N LYS A 126 -0.39 -3.17 -17.21
CA LYS A 126 -0.12 -3.35 -15.78
C LYS A 126 1.13 -4.25 -15.57
N PRO A 127 2.07 -3.90 -14.68
CA PRO A 127 3.17 -4.80 -14.30
C PRO A 127 2.64 -6.10 -13.71
N ALA A 128 3.23 -7.24 -14.08
CA ALA A 128 2.74 -8.57 -13.70
C ALA A 128 2.66 -8.79 -12.19
N LYS A 129 3.59 -8.21 -11.42
CA LYS A 129 3.67 -8.31 -9.96
C LYS A 129 3.17 -7.04 -9.25
N PHE A 130 2.28 -6.27 -9.89
CA PHE A 130 1.65 -5.09 -9.28
C PHE A 130 0.32 -5.44 -8.57
N TYR A 131 0.20 -5.00 -7.33
CA TYR A 131 -0.94 -5.24 -6.45
C TYR A 131 -1.53 -3.93 -5.96
N GLN A 132 -2.85 -3.89 -5.88
CA GLN A 132 -3.62 -2.84 -5.23
C GLN A 132 -4.47 -3.47 -4.15
N ILE A 133 -4.78 -2.69 -3.13
CA ILE A 133 -5.63 -3.15 -2.05
C ILE A 133 -7.03 -3.47 -2.57
N SER A 134 -7.51 -4.68 -2.25
CA SER A 134 -8.85 -5.12 -2.62
C SER A 134 -9.81 -5.10 -1.44
N SER A 135 -9.30 -5.35 -0.23
CA SER A 135 -10.08 -5.34 0.99
C SER A 135 -9.18 -5.15 2.22
N VAL A 136 -9.79 -4.66 3.30
CA VAL A 136 -9.17 -4.56 4.62
C VAL A 136 -10.14 -5.11 5.64
N ILE A 137 -9.69 -6.09 6.42
CA ILE A 137 -10.44 -6.57 7.58
C ILE A 137 -9.93 -5.79 8.79
N CYS A 138 -10.84 -5.08 9.45
CA CYS A 138 -10.52 -4.22 10.58
C CYS A 138 -11.08 -4.81 11.88
N HIS A 139 -10.37 -4.56 12.98
CA HIS A 139 -10.83 -4.89 14.33
C HIS A 139 -10.76 -3.66 15.23
N GLN A 140 -11.91 -3.19 15.68
CA GLN A 140 -12.04 -2.10 16.64
C GLN A 140 -12.26 -2.66 18.05
N GLY A 141 -11.66 -2.02 19.07
CA GLY A 141 -11.80 -2.44 20.47
C GLY A 141 -10.65 -3.29 20.99
N GLY A 142 -10.79 -3.75 22.24
CA GLY A 142 -9.80 -4.55 22.97
C GLY A 142 -9.85 -6.04 22.61
N ILE A 143 -8.94 -6.84 23.17
CA ILE A 143 -8.76 -8.25 22.77
C ILE A 143 -9.96 -9.15 23.08
N ASN A 144 -10.71 -8.87 24.15
CA ASN A 144 -11.88 -9.64 24.59
C ASN A 144 -13.21 -8.91 24.33
N SER A 145 -13.16 -7.75 23.68
CA SER A 145 -14.32 -6.92 23.39
C SER A 145 -14.02 -6.07 22.18
N GLY A 146 -14.68 -6.36 21.07
CA GLY A 146 -14.42 -5.65 19.85
C GLY A 146 -15.41 -5.98 18.76
N HIS A 147 -15.20 -5.31 17.64
CA HIS A 147 -16.08 -5.38 16.50
C HIS A 147 -15.25 -5.48 15.22
N TYR A 148 -15.66 -6.40 14.35
CA TYR A 148 -15.04 -6.56 13.03
C TYR A 148 -15.93 -5.92 11.98
N PHE A 149 -15.29 -5.15 11.11
CA PHE A 149 -15.90 -4.63 9.89
C PHE A 149 -14.90 -4.77 8.75
N THR A 150 -15.41 -4.69 7.52
CA THR A 150 -14.58 -4.86 6.32
C THR A 150 -14.66 -3.59 5.48
N LEU A 151 -13.53 -3.19 4.91
CA LEU A 151 -13.48 -2.20 3.83
C LEU A 151 -13.25 -2.96 2.53
N LEU A 152 -14.06 -2.73 1.51
CA LEU A 152 -13.97 -3.36 0.20
C LEU A 152 -13.66 -2.31 -0.86
N ALA A 153 -12.69 -2.58 -1.73
CA ALA A 153 -12.38 -1.70 -2.85
C ALA A 153 -13.43 -1.87 -3.95
N GLU A 154 -13.99 -0.76 -4.41
CA GLU A 154 -15.02 -0.78 -5.43
C GLU A 154 -14.43 -1.11 -6.81
N ALA A 155 -14.88 -2.22 -7.40
CA ALA A 155 -14.35 -2.72 -8.66
C ALA A 155 -14.62 -1.77 -9.84
N GLU A 156 -15.81 -1.15 -9.88
CA GLU A 156 -16.22 -0.24 -10.96
C GLU A 156 -15.34 1.02 -11.02
N LEU A 157 -14.90 1.50 -9.85
CA LEU A 157 -13.97 2.62 -9.73
C LEU A 157 -12.50 2.19 -9.68
N GLN A 158 -12.21 0.92 -10.03
CA GLN A 158 -10.86 0.36 -10.07
C GLN A 158 -10.12 0.51 -8.73
N GLY A 159 -10.87 0.37 -7.63
CA GLY A 159 -10.36 0.46 -6.26
C GLY A 159 -10.11 1.88 -5.76
N ARG A 160 -10.56 2.93 -6.48
CA ARG A 160 -10.43 4.35 -6.07
C ARG A 160 -11.49 4.82 -5.05
N GLN A 161 -12.28 3.87 -4.55
CA GLN A 161 -13.25 4.09 -3.49
C GLN A 161 -13.32 2.82 -2.64
N LEU A 162 -13.59 2.99 -1.36
CA LEU A 162 -13.81 1.89 -0.43
C LEU A 162 -15.23 1.94 0.13
N ILE A 163 -15.83 0.77 0.24
CA ILE A 163 -17.14 0.52 0.82
C ILE A 163 -16.91 -0.13 2.18
N ARG A 164 -17.47 0.46 3.24
CA ARG A 164 -17.47 -0.14 4.58
C ARG A 164 -18.66 -1.07 4.71
N CYS A 165 -18.40 -2.32 5.08
CA CYS A 165 -19.38 -3.33 5.43
C CYS A 165 -19.27 -3.62 6.94
N ASP A 166 -20.32 -3.27 7.68
CA ASP A 166 -20.38 -3.30 9.13
C ASP A 166 -21.64 -4.07 9.57
N GLY A 167 -21.51 -5.39 9.76
CA GLY A 167 -22.64 -6.27 10.01
C GLY A 167 -23.65 -6.24 8.86
N THR A 168 -24.84 -5.70 9.10
CA THR A 168 -25.90 -5.51 8.10
C THR A 168 -25.86 -4.14 7.42
N SER A 169 -24.99 -3.24 7.87
CA SER A 169 -24.88 -1.86 7.38
C SER A 169 -23.78 -1.75 6.33
N ILE A 170 -24.06 -1.02 5.24
CA ILE A 170 -23.10 -0.77 4.16
C ILE A 170 -23.06 0.74 3.92
N CYS A 171 -21.88 1.35 3.92
CA CYS A 171 -21.73 2.76 3.59
C CYS A 171 -20.50 3.02 2.72
N THR A 172 -20.58 4.04 1.87
CA THR A 172 -19.50 4.46 0.99
C THR A 172 -18.62 5.49 1.68
N LEU A 173 -17.30 5.26 1.69
CA LEU A 173 -16.35 6.22 2.27
C LEU A 173 -16.02 7.31 1.24
N GLN A 174 -16.36 8.56 1.58
CA GLN A 174 -16.27 9.72 0.68
C GLN A 174 -14.92 10.43 0.70
N SER A 175 -14.02 10.15 1.66
CA SER A 175 -12.75 10.88 1.79
C SER A 175 -11.60 10.07 2.37
N HIS A 176 -10.39 10.59 2.20
CA HIS A 176 -9.16 10.03 2.78
C HIS A 176 -9.11 10.16 4.31
N GLN A 177 -9.75 11.19 4.88
CA GLN A 177 -9.88 11.37 6.32
C GLN A 177 -10.86 10.34 6.90
N THR A 178 -12.03 10.18 6.27
CA THR A 178 -13.03 9.18 6.65
C THR A 178 -12.53 7.74 6.47
N TYR A 179 -11.57 7.49 5.58
CA TYR A 179 -10.83 6.23 5.51
C TYR A 179 -10.00 5.94 6.76
N PHE A 180 -9.15 6.87 7.19
CA PHE A 180 -8.33 6.66 8.39
C PHE A 180 -9.16 6.66 9.66
N ASP A 181 -10.21 7.48 9.72
CA ASP A 181 -11.15 7.49 10.83
C ASP A 181 -11.98 6.19 10.86
N ALA A 182 -12.41 5.66 9.70
CA ALA A 182 -13.06 4.36 9.61
C ALA A 182 -12.13 3.23 10.06
N ILE A 183 -10.87 3.19 9.63
CA ILE A 183 -9.87 2.21 10.10
C ILE A 183 -9.67 2.30 11.62
N GLN A 184 -9.75 3.50 12.19
CA GLN A 184 -9.66 3.74 13.63
C GLN A 184 -10.98 3.48 14.37
N GLY A 185 -12.05 3.18 13.65
CA GLY A 185 -13.37 2.94 14.22
C GLY A 185 -14.05 4.19 14.78
N LYS A 186 -13.61 5.38 14.38
CA LYS A 186 -14.33 6.62 14.73
C LYS A 186 -15.61 6.67 13.89
N SER A 187 -16.72 6.99 14.54
CA SER A 187 -17.96 7.33 13.86
C SER A 187 -17.74 8.57 13.00
N ASP A 188 -18.02 8.45 11.72
CA ASP A 188 -17.98 9.57 10.78
C ASP A 188 -19.16 10.52 11.11
N PRO A 189 -18.91 11.83 11.38
CA PRO A 189 -19.99 12.78 11.63
C PRO A 189 -20.87 13.03 10.39
N ASP A 190 -20.41 12.62 9.20
CA ASP A 190 -21.10 12.84 7.92
C ASP A 190 -21.72 11.54 7.35
N MET A 191 -21.95 10.51 8.17
CA MET A 191 -22.75 9.35 7.72
C MET A 191 -24.20 9.76 7.51
N THR A 192 -24.60 9.93 6.25
CA THR A 192 -26.01 9.94 5.85
C THR A 192 -26.45 8.52 5.49
N ASP A 193 -27.50 8.06 6.16
CA ASP A 193 -28.25 6.82 5.86
C ASP A 193 -28.83 6.81 4.44
#